data_AF-A0A2D8A6D3-F1
#
_entry.id   AF-A0A2D8A6D3-F1
#
_cell.length_a   1.000
_cell.length_b   1.000
_cell.length_c   1.000
_cell.angle_alpha   90.00
_cell.angle_beta   90.00
_cell.angle_gamma   90.00
#
_symmetry.space_group_name_H-M   'P 1'
#
loop_
_entity.id
_entity.type
_entity.pdbx_description
1 polymer ?
#
loop_
_entity_poly.entity_id
_entity_poly.type
_entity_poly.pdbx_seq_one_letter_code
_entity_poly.pdbx_strand_id
1 'polypeptide(L)'
;MKITTINKKVCTQLREEMNKVIASKLAEFGLEGEFKNATFDDSLVTFKVDIKLAGTLGKRDKQLASALDYYLGYIAIECGVAKEYIANYEYCVAGDKYKLVGYNSKAPKYPLVMEQLKSGDKYKMPTEVITDRFPIAVGE
;
A
#
# COMPACT_ATOMS: atom_id res chain seq x y z
N MET A 1 26.83 8.51 -23.22
CA MET A 1 26.81 7.17 -23.85
C MET A 1 25.80 7.22 -25.00
N LYS A 2 26.13 6.76 -26.22
CA LYS A 2 25.13 6.67 -27.31
C LYS A 2 24.62 5.23 -27.38
N ILE A 3 23.33 5.03 -27.15
CA ILE A 3 22.69 3.72 -27.25
C ILE A 3 22.39 3.46 -28.72
N THR A 4 22.91 2.35 -29.25
CA THR A 4 22.70 1.91 -30.64
C THR A 4 21.71 0.75 -30.76
N THR A 5 21.31 0.15 -29.64
CA THR A 5 20.34 -0.96 -29.60
C THR A 5 19.56 -0.91 -28.29
N ILE A 6 18.24 -1.05 -28.39
CA ILE A 6 17.36 -1.06 -27.23
C ILE A 6 17.19 -2.50 -26.78
N ASN A 7 17.71 -2.81 -25.59
CA ASN A 7 17.57 -4.12 -24.99
C ASN A 7 17.24 -4.00 -23.48
N LYS A 8 16.85 -5.11 -22.87
CA LYS A 8 16.44 -5.15 -21.46
C LYS A 8 17.50 -4.60 -20.49
N LYS A 9 18.78 -4.82 -20.79
CA LYS A 9 19.90 -4.34 -19.95
C LYS A 9 20.04 -2.83 -20.04
N VAL A 10 19.97 -2.28 -21.25
CA VAL A 10 19.97 -0.83 -21.51
C VAL A 10 18.77 -0.17 -20.83
N CYS A 11 17.56 -0.72 -20.97
CA CYS A 11 16.36 -0.17 -20.31
C CYS A 11 16.46 -0.17 -18.78
N THR A 12 17.15 -1.18 -18.21
CA THR A 12 17.38 -1.26 -16.76
C THR A 12 18.37 -0.20 -16.30
N GLN A 13 19.50 -0.05 -17.00
CA GLN A 13 20.48 1.00 -16.70
C GLN A 13 19.88 2.40 -16.86
N LEU A 14 19.11 2.64 -17.93
CA LEU A 14 18.46 3.94 -18.18
C LEU A 14 17.51 4.29 -17.03
N ARG A 15 16.71 3.33 -16.58
CA ARG A 15 15.79 3.50 -15.45
C ARG A 15 16.52 3.83 -14.15
N GLU A 16 17.63 3.16 -13.86
CA GLU A 16 18.42 3.44 -12.65
C GLU A 16 19.02 4.84 -12.66
N GLU A 17 19.58 5.27 -13.80
CA GLU A 17 20.12 6.62 -13.94
C GLU A 17 19.03 7.69 -13.89
N MET A 18 17.91 7.48 -14.60
CA MET A 18 16.78 8.40 -14.59
C MET A 18 16.13 8.50 -13.20
N ASN A 19 16.02 7.39 -12.46
CA ASN A 19 15.51 7.38 -11.09
C ASN A 19 16.39 8.17 -10.12
N LYS A 20 17.71 8.13 -10.28
CA LYS A 20 18.63 8.95 -9.47
C LYS A 20 18.42 10.45 -9.72
N VAL A 21 18.29 10.84 -10.99
CA VAL A 21 18.13 12.25 -11.36
C VAL A 21 16.76 12.79 -10.95
N ILE A 22 15.69 12.02 -11.20
CA ILE A 22 14.33 12.44 -10.89
C ILE A 22 14.07 12.48 -9.38
N ALA A 23 14.65 11.57 -8.60
CA ALA A 23 14.50 11.57 -7.15
C ALA A 23 15.04 12.87 -6.54
N SER A 24 16.24 13.31 -6.95
CA SER A 24 16.82 14.57 -6.47
C SER A 24 15.97 15.78 -6.85
N LYS A 25 15.50 15.84 -8.11
CA LYS A 25 14.66 16.95 -8.56
C LYS A 25 13.28 16.97 -7.92
N LEU A 26 12.64 15.81 -7.75
CA LEU A 26 11.31 15.74 -7.14
C LEU A 26 11.35 16.09 -5.66
N ALA A 27 12.43 15.74 -4.95
CA ALA A 27 12.63 16.10 -3.55
C ALA A 27 12.63 17.63 -3.33
N GLU A 28 13.20 18.41 -4.26
CA GLU A 28 13.18 19.89 -4.22
C GLU A 28 11.77 20.48 -4.23
N PHE A 29 10.81 19.76 -4.82
CA PHE A 29 9.40 20.17 -4.89
C PHE A 29 8.51 19.45 -3.85
N GLY A 30 9.09 18.71 -2.91
CA GLY A 30 8.34 17.90 -1.95
C GLY A 30 7.55 16.76 -2.62
N LEU A 31 8.04 16.25 -3.74
CA LEU A 31 7.47 15.16 -4.50
C LEU A 31 8.37 13.91 -4.39
N GLU A 32 7.77 12.74 -4.52
CA GLU A 32 8.45 11.45 -4.66
C GLU A 32 7.95 10.81 -5.95
N GLY A 33 8.85 10.19 -6.71
CA GLY A 33 8.44 9.49 -7.92
C GLY A 33 9.51 8.57 -8.45
N GLU A 34 9.07 7.58 -9.22
CA GLU A 34 9.93 6.58 -9.84
C GLU A 34 9.44 6.23 -11.25
N PHE A 35 10.40 5.99 -12.13
CA PHE A 35 10.22 5.26 -13.38
C PHE A 35 10.06 3.78 -13.05
N LYS A 36 8.88 3.25 -13.37
CA LYS A 36 8.50 1.84 -13.21
C LYS A 36 8.89 1.03 -14.44
N ASN A 37 8.25 -0.12 -14.61
CA ASN A 37 8.47 -1.02 -15.73
C ASN A 37 8.46 -0.28 -17.07
N ALA A 38 9.35 -0.74 -17.93
CA ALA A 38 9.53 -0.23 -19.28
C ALA A 38 8.98 -1.24 -20.28
N THR A 39 8.25 -0.75 -21.26
CA THR A 39 7.94 -1.51 -22.48
C THR A 39 8.88 -0.98 -23.56
N PHE A 40 9.51 -1.86 -24.32
CA PHE A 40 10.43 -1.45 -25.37
C PHE A 40 10.23 -2.25 -26.65
N ASP A 41 10.48 -1.60 -27.78
CA ASP A 41 10.69 -2.19 -29.10
C ASP A 41 12.11 -1.83 -29.60
N ASP A 42 12.43 -2.17 -30.84
CA ASP A 42 13.75 -1.94 -31.43
C ASP A 42 14.13 -0.44 -31.55
N SER A 43 13.16 0.45 -31.46
CA SER A 43 13.29 1.90 -31.70
C SER A 43 12.81 2.80 -30.55
N LEU A 44 11.96 2.29 -29.66
CA LEU A 44 11.27 3.07 -28.64
C LEU A 44 11.27 2.37 -27.28
N VAL A 45 11.45 3.16 -26.21
CA VAL A 45 11.25 2.72 -24.83
C VAL A 45 10.22 3.63 -24.18
N THR A 46 9.15 3.04 -23.64
CA THR A 46 8.16 3.73 -22.82
C THR A 46 8.31 3.30 -21.38
N PHE A 47 8.60 4.25 -20.49
CA PHE A 47 8.56 4.04 -19.05
C PHE A 47 7.26 4.58 -18.48
N LYS A 48 6.62 3.82 -17.59
CA LYS A 48 5.56 4.36 -16.76
C LYS A 48 6.18 5.18 -15.62
N VAL A 49 5.71 6.40 -15.40
CA VAL A 49 6.19 7.26 -14.30
C VAL A 49 5.06 7.46 -13.31
N ASP A 50 5.33 7.18 -12.04
CA ASP A 50 4.44 7.54 -10.94
C ASP A 50 5.09 8.67 -10.14
N ILE A 51 4.41 9.81 -10.03
CA ILE A 51 4.84 10.97 -9.22
C ILE A 51 3.75 11.24 -8.19
N LYS A 52 4.14 11.41 -6.93
CA LYS A 52 3.26 11.70 -5.78
C LYS A 52 3.89 12.78 -4.91
N LEU A 53 3.11 13.38 -4.02
CA LEU A 53 3.64 14.21 -2.95
C LEU A 53 4.40 13.32 -1.96
N ALA A 54 5.57 13.78 -1.52
CA ALA A 54 6.40 13.10 -0.53
C ALA A 54 5.58 12.86 0.75
N GLY A 55 5.68 11.65 1.30
CA GLY A 55 4.87 11.24 2.47
C GLY A 55 3.37 11.04 2.22
N THR A 56 2.85 11.20 0.99
CA THR A 56 1.44 10.93 0.71
C THR A 56 1.20 9.49 0.27
N LEU A 57 0.13 8.91 0.80
CA LEU A 57 -0.41 7.62 0.35
C LEU A 57 -0.77 7.70 -1.15
N GLY A 58 -0.46 6.67 -1.92
CA GLY A 58 -0.88 6.58 -3.32
C GLY A 58 -2.42 6.60 -3.43
N LYS A 59 -2.98 6.91 -4.61
CA LYS A 59 -4.45 6.97 -4.82
C LYS A 59 -5.17 5.73 -4.29
N ARG A 60 -4.60 4.55 -4.50
CA ARG A 60 -5.13 3.27 -3.99
C ARG A 60 -5.06 3.20 -2.47
N ASP A 61 -3.92 3.53 -1.87
CA ASP A 61 -3.77 3.52 -0.42
C ASP A 61 -4.68 4.55 0.26
N LYS A 62 -4.90 5.73 -0.34
CA LYS A 62 -5.90 6.70 0.14
C LYS A 62 -7.31 6.11 0.12
N GLN A 63 -7.71 5.43 -0.95
CA GLN A 63 -9.01 4.77 -1.02
C GLN A 63 -9.16 3.69 0.04
N LEU A 64 -8.12 2.87 0.25
CA LEU A 64 -8.12 1.84 1.28
C LEU A 64 -8.18 2.42 2.70
N ALA A 65 -7.50 3.55 2.94
CA ALA A 65 -7.52 4.25 4.22
C ALA A 65 -8.89 4.91 4.49
N SER A 66 -9.49 5.55 3.48
CA SER A 66 -10.84 6.12 3.62
C SER A 66 -11.90 5.03 3.86
N ALA A 67 -11.80 3.91 3.16
CA ALA A 67 -12.69 2.77 3.37
C ALA A 67 -12.47 2.12 4.75
N LEU A 68 -11.26 2.18 5.29
CA LEU A 68 -10.94 1.69 6.62
C LEU A 68 -11.63 2.49 7.71
N ASP A 69 -11.62 3.82 7.66
CA ASP A 69 -12.29 4.64 8.69
C ASP A 69 -13.80 4.36 8.75
N TYR A 70 -14.45 4.20 7.59
CA TYR A 70 -15.86 3.79 7.54
C TYR A 70 -16.09 2.39 8.15
N TYR A 71 -15.27 1.41 7.78
CA TYR A 71 -15.36 0.05 8.32
C TYR A 71 -15.11 0.01 9.83
N LEU A 72 -14.13 0.77 10.32
CA LEU A 72 -13.84 0.90 11.76
C LEU A 72 -15.02 1.49 12.53
N GLY A 73 -15.70 2.49 11.97
CA GLY A 73 -16.92 3.04 12.57
C GLY A 73 -18.03 1.99 12.71
N TYR A 74 -18.25 1.19 11.66
CA TYR A 74 -19.22 0.09 11.69
C TYR A 74 -18.85 -0.98 12.72
N ILE A 75 -17.62 -1.52 12.63
CA ILE A 75 -17.22 -2.65 13.48
C ILE A 75 -17.05 -2.25 14.95
N ALA A 76 -16.70 -1.00 15.23
CA ALA A 76 -16.68 -0.46 16.59
C ALA A 76 -18.06 -0.51 17.26
N ILE A 77 -19.12 -0.19 16.51
CA ILE A 77 -20.51 -0.26 16.99
C ILE A 77 -20.88 -1.72 17.27
N GLU A 78 -20.63 -2.61 16.31
CA GLU A 78 -20.93 -4.05 16.44
C GLU A 78 -20.20 -4.69 17.63
N CYS A 79 -18.94 -4.33 17.84
CA CYS A 79 -18.12 -4.87 18.93
C CYS A 79 -18.33 -4.14 20.28
N GLY A 80 -19.06 -3.02 20.31
CA GLY A 80 -19.24 -2.20 21.50
C GLY A 80 -17.95 -1.58 22.05
N VAL A 81 -16.96 -1.31 21.19
CA VAL A 81 -15.66 -0.73 21.58
C VAL A 81 -15.36 0.53 20.79
N ALA A 82 -14.53 1.43 21.32
CA ALA A 82 -14.12 2.61 20.56
C ALA A 82 -13.29 2.22 19.33
N LYS A 83 -13.48 2.92 18.21
CA LYS A 83 -12.80 2.62 16.94
C LYS A 83 -11.28 2.68 17.06
N GLU A 84 -10.76 3.54 17.93
CA GLU A 84 -9.34 3.72 18.20
C GLU A 84 -8.71 2.47 18.82
N TYR A 85 -9.47 1.69 19.59
CA TYR A 85 -8.97 0.42 20.14
C TYR A 85 -8.74 -0.59 19.03
N ILE A 86 -9.67 -0.71 18.08
CA ILE A 86 -9.54 -1.63 16.93
C ILE A 86 -8.42 -1.16 16.00
N ALA A 87 -8.34 0.15 15.74
CA ALA A 87 -7.36 0.74 14.83
C ALA A 87 -5.91 0.61 15.33
N ASN A 88 -5.69 0.82 16.63
CA ASN A 88 -4.35 0.81 17.23
C ASN A 88 -3.93 -0.56 17.79
N TYR A 89 -4.78 -1.58 17.68
CA TYR A 89 -4.45 -2.92 18.17
C TYR A 89 -3.36 -3.58 17.31
N GLU A 90 -2.38 -4.20 17.97
CA GLU A 90 -1.41 -5.08 17.33
C GLU A 90 -1.99 -6.50 17.23
N TYR A 91 -2.40 -6.91 16.03
CA TYR A 91 -2.96 -8.24 15.78
C TYR A 91 -1.85 -9.28 15.69
N CYS A 92 -2.01 -10.40 16.40
CA CYS A 92 -1.09 -11.53 16.34
C CYS A 92 -1.70 -12.61 15.45
N VAL A 93 -1.07 -12.89 14.30
CA VAL A 93 -1.50 -13.91 13.34
C VAL A 93 -0.33 -14.83 13.06
N ALA A 94 -0.48 -16.13 13.34
CA ALA A 94 0.57 -17.14 13.16
C ALA A 94 1.93 -16.80 13.82
N GLY A 95 1.91 -16.05 14.93
CA GLY A 95 3.11 -15.64 15.67
C GLY A 95 3.75 -14.33 15.19
N ASP A 96 3.24 -13.76 14.09
CA ASP A 96 3.66 -12.46 13.57
C ASP A 96 2.71 -11.34 14.02
N LYS A 97 3.26 -10.14 14.22
CA LYS A 97 2.51 -8.95 14.62
C LYS A 97 2.17 -8.07 13.43
N TYR A 98 0.94 -7.58 13.40
CA TYR A 98 0.39 -6.78 12.32
C TYR A 98 -0.36 -5.56 12.86
N LYS A 99 -0.36 -4.48 12.08
CA LYS A 99 -1.25 -3.33 12.27
C LYS A 99 -2.22 -3.22 11.10
N LEU A 100 -3.43 -2.74 11.38
CA LEU A 100 -4.44 -2.52 10.36
C LEU A 100 -4.16 -1.21 9.61
N VAL A 101 -4.04 -1.27 8.28
CA VAL A 101 -3.64 -0.11 7.45
C VAL A 101 -4.59 0.19 6.29
N GLY A 102 -5.56 -0.69 6.01
CA GLY A 102 -6.57 -0.41 5.00
C GLY A 102 -7.71 -1.41 4.99
N TYR A 103 -8.75 -1.06 4.25
CA TYR A 103 -9.92 -1.91 4.01
C TYR A 103 -10.31 -1.89 2.53
N ASN A 104 -10.56 -3.05 1.95
CA ASN A 104 -10.94 -3.22 0.56
C ASN A 104 -12.33 -3.88 0.47
N SER A 105 -13.38 -3.07 0.40
CA SER A 105 -14.76 -3.53 0.27
C SER A 105 -15.02 -4.38 -0.98
N LYS A 106 -14.16 -4.31 -2.00
CA LYS A 106 -14.28 -5.10 -3.24
C LYS A 106 -13.67 -6.51 -3.13
N ALA A 107 -13.08 -6.88 -1.99
CA ALA A 107 -12.47 -8.18 -1.76
C ALA A 107 -13.09 -8.88 -0.54
N PRO A 108 -14.35 -9.33 -0.62
CA PRO A 108 -15.13 -9.75 0.54
C PRO A 108 -14.51 -10.90 1.34
N LYS A 109 -13.73 -11.78 0.71
CA LYS A 109 -13.04 -12.89 1.39
C LYS A 109 -11.84 -12.45 2.25
N TYR A 110 -11.12 -11.41 1.81
CA TYR A 110 -9.93 -10.90 2.49
C TYR A 110 -9.89 -9.37 2.39
N PRO A 111 -10.83 -8.68 3.06
CA PRO A 111 -11.01 -7.26 2.86
C PRO A 111 -10.03 -6.43 3.69
N LEU A 112 -9.46 -6.96 4.77
CA LEU A 112 -8.50 -6.23 5.60
C LEU A 112 -7.14 -6.15 4.90
N VAL A 113 -6.49 -4.99 4.97
CA VAL A 113 -5.10 -4.81 4.58
C VAL A 113 -4.30 -4.55 5.85
N MET A 114 -3.41 -5.47 6.18
CA MET A 114 -2.59 -5.43 7.38
C MET A 114 -1.11 -5.34 7.03
N GLU A 115 -0.37 -4.52 7.75
CA GLU A 115 1.08 -4.35 7.59
C GLU A 115 1.81 -5.12 8.69
N GLN A 116 2.70 -6.03 8.31
CA GLN A 116 3.53 -6.77 9.27
C GLN A 116 4.55 -5.82 9.89
N LEU A 117 4.64 -5.80 11.23
CA LEU A 117 5.52 -4.85 11.93
C LEU A 117 7.02 -5.14 11.71
N LYS A 118 7.38 -6.39 11.39
CA LYS A 118 8.79 -6.80 11.21
C LYS A 118 9.36 -6.43 9.84
N SER A 119 8.60 -6.68 8.76
CA SER A 119 9.07 -6.48 7.38
C SER A 119 8.51 -5.21 6.73
N GLY A 120 7.37 -4.70 7.23
CA GLY A 120 6.60 -3.65 6.56
C GLY A 120 5.77 -4.15 5.37
N ASP A 121 5.76 -5.46 5.12
CA ASP A 121 4.98 -6.05 4.03
C ASP A 121 3.48 -6.01 4.32
N LYS A 122 2.69 -5.75 3.27
CA LYS A 122 1.22 -5.67 3.36
C LYS A 122 0.57 -6.98 2.93
N TYR A 123 -0.31 -7.48 3.77
CA TYR A 123 -1.05 -8.72 3.57
C TYR A 123 -2.55 -8.47 3.57
N LYS A 124 -3.29 -9.31 2.85
CA LYS A 124 -4.75 -9.30 2.87
C LYS A 124 -5.24 -10.34 3.87
N MET A 125 -6.15 -9.94 4.75
CA MET A 125 -6.65 -10.80 5.83
C MET A 125 -8.18 -10.78 5.89
N PRO A 126 -8.79 -11.86 6.41
CA PRO A 126 -10.22 -11.95 6.59
C PRO A 126 -10.65 -11.12 7.82
N THR A 127 -11.92 -10.73 7.92
CA THR A 127 -12.42 -9.86 9.01
C THR A 127 -12.36 -10.52 10.39
N GLU A 128 -12.31 -11.84 10.39
CA GLU A 128 -12.26 -12.73 11.54
C GLU A 128 -11.06 -12.41 12.44
N VAL A 129 -9.95 -11.92 11.86
CA VAL A 129 -8.79 -11.46 12.63
C VAL A 129 -9.16 -10.35 13.62
N ILE A 130 -10.14 -9.50 13.28
CA ILE A 130 -10.68 -8.48 14.17
C ILE A 130 -11.70 -9.08 15.13
N THR A 131 -12.67 -9.84 14.63
CA THR A 131 -13.78 -10.33 15.47
C THR A 131 -13.37 -11.42 16.46
N ASP A 132 -12.31 -12.18 16.20
CA ASP A 132 -11.72 -13.11 17.15
C ASP A 132 -11.15 -12.38 18.38
N ARG A 133 -10.71 -11.13 18.19
CA ARG A 133 -10.19 -10.28 19.26
C ARG A 133 -11.25 -9.39 19.90
N PHE A 134 -12.11 -8.82 19.07
CA PHE A 134 -13.21 -7.93 19.43
C PHE A 134 -14.50 -8.60 18.99
N PRO A 135 -15.03 -9.56 19.78
CA PRO A 135 -16.25 -10.25 19.41
C PRO A 135 -17.40 -9.26 19.27
N ILE A 136 -18.26 -9.51 18.28
CA ILE A 136 -19.50 -8.74 18.09
C ILE A 136 -20.35 -8.93 19.35
N ALA A 137 -20.82 -7.83 19.93
CA ALA A 137 -21.73 -7.86 21.05
C ALA A 137 -23.04 -8.49 20.56
N VAL A 138 -23.27 -9.74 20.90
CA VAL A 138 -24.53 -10.42 20.58
C VAL A 138 -25.61 -9.69 21.38
N GLY A 139 -26.51 -8.99 20.68
CA GLY A 139 -27.65 -8.34 21.31
C GLY A 139 -28.50 -9.40 22.01
N GLU A 140 -28.71 -9.23 23.32
CA GLU A 140 -29.81 -9.86 24.06
C GLU A 140 -31.16 -9.32 23.57
#